data_AF-A0A2P6NJT4-F1
#
_entry.id   AF-A0A2P6NJT4-F1
#
_cell.length_a   1.000
_cell.length_b   1.000
_cell.length_c   1.000
_cell.angle_alpha   90.00
_cell.angle_beta   90.00
_cell.angle_gamma   90.00
#
_symmetry.space_group_name_H-M   'P 1'
#
loop_
_entity.id
_entity.type
_entity.pdbx_description
1 polymer ?
#
loop_
_entity_poly.entity_id
_entity_poly.type
_entity_poly.pdbx_seq_one_letter_code
_entity_poly.pdbx_strand_id
1 'polypeptide(L)'
;MKRQKSEEEIRVTPDALALEVFKAMDAAFVIRNISEGNYSIDFTSDKARRLLPHLTADMRQSQLDPSSDEIAQFWRAVHTVGTTGIATKKDFILESSVSAKFLRVILLDQTYVVVLMKKTKERNQISRFLDHGPAEENLVTYLCDAIESDLIGQTLGMDSLLISLSSDMWELGVVTYYAVNPATAAICGVHPYMVRGKTTAEFLIPKPSVIEADKRWKEAFDPDTQRSSYAVEIQGGTTMYMETKQISPKLNLSILLLRKGKEARPKAISRERGQIAKIYKKHQWEGVLEDILELISEGLQYASTSRLKIPDSRNIFCYIYNGAEPFLPSRSADGFQWKSSFSAPSQGKMQKRYFYHKTEEQRMRRRVMWIDKLPHLQIIEYRHLIYHGEVQTDHLIGTEALNWVDVISQVTNRDDHKLYNTMEEI
;
A
#
# COMPACT_ATOMS: atom_id res chain seq x y z
N MET A 1 60.66 46.27 29.95
CA MET A 1 59.43 47.08 30.01
C MET A 1 58.40 46.49 29.05
N LYS A 2 57.39 45.79 29.58
CA LYS A 2 56.26 45.25 28.79
C LYS A 2 55.16 46.32 28.75
N ARG A 3 54.76 46.74 27.55
CA ARG A 3 53.60 47.61 27.31
C ARG A 3 52.33 46.87 27.74
N GLN A 4 51.64 47.38 28.76
CA GLN A 4 50.25 47.03 29.06
C GLN A 4 49.36 47.54 27.92
N LYS A 5 48.64 46.63 27.25
CA LYS A 5 47.53 46.97 26.35
C LYS A 5 46.40 47.52 27.23
N SER A 6 45.93 48.72 26.95
CA SER A 6 44.71 49.26 27.54
C SER A 6 43.53 48.38 27.11
N GLU A 7 42.79 47.87 28.09
CA GLU A 7 41.46 47.30 27.87
C GLU A 7 40.57 48.43 27.36
N GLU A 8 40.27 48.43 26.05
CA GLU A 8 39.15 49.20 25.53
C GLU A 8 37.89 48.66 26.17
N GLU A 9 37.22 49.47 27.00
CA GLU A 9 35.85 49.21 27.43
C GLU A 9 34.98 49.09 26.17
N ILE A 10 34.71 47.85 25.76
CA ILE A 10 33.74 47.56 24.71
C ILE A 10 32.38 48.00 25.25
N ARG A 11 31.95 49.21 24.87
CA ARG A 11 30.58 49.66 25.07
C ARG A 11 29.67 48.76 24.22
N VAL A 12 29.20 47.67 24.83
CA VAL A 12 28.20 46.80 24.21
C VAL A 12 26.94 47.62 24.02
N THR A 13 26.63 47.95 22.77
CA THR A 13 25.38 48.63 22.46
C THR A 13 24.22 47.66 22.70
N PRO A 14 23.04 48.17 23.08
CA PRO A 14 21.85 47.34 23.20
C PRO A 14 21.55 46.44 21.99
N ASP A 15 21.77 46.99 20.80
CA ASP A 15 21.59 46.26 19.54
C ASP A 15 22.58 45.10 19.42
N ALA A 16 23.82 45.27 19.88
CA ALA A 16 24.81 44.19 19.91
C ALA A 16 24.41 43.08 20.89
N LEU A 17 23.93 43.44 22.10
CA LEU A 17 23.47 42.48 23.10
C LEU A 17 22.23 41.71 22.64
N ALA A 18 21.26 42.40 22.03
CA ALA A 18 20.08 41.78 21.43
C ALA A 18 20.47 40.75 20.36
N LEU A 19 21.40 41.13 19.47
CA LEU A 19 21.88 40.24 18.41
C LEU A 19 22.59 39.00 18.96
N GLU A 20 23.34 39.13 20.07
CA GLU A 20 23.96 37.98 20.74
C GLU A 20 22.93 37.02 21.33
N VAL A 21 21.90 37.54 22.00
CA VAL A 21 20.79 36.73 22.54
C VAL A 21 20.09 35.98 21.40
N PHE A 22 19.81 36.64 20.28
CA PHE A 22 19.14 36.00 19.14
C PHE A 22 20.01 34.98 18.41
N LYS A 23 21.33 35.21 18.33
CA LYS A 23 22.29 34.21 17.83
C LYS A 23 22.31 32.96 18.69
N ALA A 24 22.21 33.10 20.02
CA ALA A 24 22.17 31.96 20.95
C ALA A 24 20.88 31.12 20.82
N MET A 25 19.79 31.69 20.30
CA MET A 25 18.51 31.01 20.11
C MET A 25 18.43 30.17 18.82
N ASP A 26 19.52 30.08 18.05
CA ASP A 26 19.55 29.49 16.70
C ASP A 26 18.46 30.10 15.79
N ALA A 27 18.17 31.39 16.01
CA ALA A 27 17.21 32.12 15.20
C ALA A 27 17.69 32.16 13.75
N ALA A 28 16.75 32.16 12.81
CA ALA A 28 17.11 32.33 11.41
C ALA A 28 17.37 33.82 11.12
N PHE A 29 16.49 34.71 11.58
CA PHE A 29 16.65 36.16 11.39
C PHE A 29 15.71 36.95 12.30
N VAL A 30 16.00 38.24 12.44
CA VAL A 30 15.30 39.19 13.30
C VAL A 30 14.74 40.30 12.41
N ILE A 31 13.46 40.64 12.60
CA ILE A 31 12.82 41.78 11.96
C ILE A 31 12.57 42.84 13.01
N ARG A 32 13.19 44.02 12.86
CA ARG A 32 12.95 45.19 13.71
C ARG A 32 11.97 46.11 13.00
N ASN A 33 10.93 46.52 13.71
CA ASN A 33 10.02 47.55 13.23
C ASN A 33 10.63 48.93 13.56
N ILE A 34 11.05 49.68 12.54
CA ILE A 34 11.68 51.00 12.70
C ILE A 34 10.59 52.09 12.79
N SER A 35 9.56 51.96 11.96
CA SER A 35 8.38 52.82 11.93
C SER A 35 7.25 52.05 11.25
N GLU A 36 6.00 52.47 11.41
CA GLU A 36 4.84 51.81 10.79
C GLU A 36 5.07 51.57 9.28
N GLY A 37 5.21 50.30 8.89
CA GLY A 37 5.50 49.89 7.51
C GLY A 37 6.98 49.87 7.06
N ASN A 38 7.94 50.24 7.91
CA ASN A 38 9.38 50.11 7.64
C ASN A 38 10.02 49.10 8.59
N TYR A 39 10.59 48.04 8.01
CA TYR A 39 11.27 47.00 8.76
C TYR A 39 12.74 46.92 8.35
N SER A 40 13.65 46.72 9.32
CA SER A 40 14.99 46.20 9.02
C SER A 40 15.04 44.70 9.31
N ILE A 41 15.74 43.98 8.44
CA ILE A 41 15.93 42.54 8.56
C ILE A 41 17.41 42.28 8.86
N ASP A 42 17.67 41.70 10.03
CA ASP A 42 19.01 41.31 10.45
C ASP A 42 19.11 39.78 10.47
N PHE A 43 19.94 39.23 9.59
CA PHE A 43 20.18 37.79 9.53
C PHE A 43 21.19 37.38 10.63
N THR A 44 20.81 36.41 11.45
CA THR A 44 21.66 35.88 12.52
C THR A 44 22.65 34.83 12.01
N SER A 45 22.44 34.26 10.82
CA SER A 45 23.37 33.32 10.16
C SER A 45 23.30 33.36 8.62
N ASP A 46 24.38 32.95 7.95
CA ASP A 46 24.42 32.78 6.48
C ASP A 46 23.42 31.72 5.99
N LYS A 47 23.17 30.69 6.82
CA LYS A 47 22.20 29.64 6.51
C LYS A 47 20.80 30.21 6.35
N ALA A 48 20.40 31.14 7.21
CA ALA A 48 19.11 31.81 7.10
C ALA A 48 19.02 32.72 5.88
N ARG A 49 20.08 33.45 5.56
CA ARG A 49 20.13 34.29 4.35
C ARG A 49 19.86 33.47 3.08
N ARG A 50 20.32 32.22 3.02
CA ARG A 50 20.06 31.31 1.89
C ARG A 50 18.62 30.76 1.83
N LEU A 51 17.93 30.65 2.96
CA LEU A 51 16.58 30.08 3.01
C LEU A 51 15.49 31.06 2.56
N LEU A 52 15.82 32.35 2.43
CA LEU A 52 14.86 33.45 2.39
C LEU A 52 15.01 34.49 1.27
N PRO A 53 15.87 34.35 0.24
CA PRO A 53 16.06 35.43 -0.72
C PRO A 53 14.72 35.87 -1.35
N HIS A 54 13.78 34.93 -1.50
CA HIS A 54 12.44 35.16 -2.06
C HIS A 54 11.45 35.86 -1.13
N LEU A 55 11.55 35.68 0.19
CA LEU A 55 10.65 36.34 1.15
C LEU A 55 11.12 37.76 1.53
N THR A 56 12.42 38.02 1.37
CA THR A 56 13.04 39.32 1.67
C THR A 56 13.22 40.20 0.44
N ALA A 57 12.95 39.68 -0.76
CA ALA A 57 12.88 40.48 -1.97
C ALA A 57 11.80 41.56 -1.82
N ASP A 58 12.12 42.76 -2.31
CA ASP A 58 11.63 44.07 -1.89
C ASP A 58 10.18 44.09 -1.39
N MET A 59 10.00 44.42 -0.10
CA MET A 59 8.69 44.59 0.55
C MET A 59 7.81 45.65 -0.16
N ARG A 60 8.46 46.53 -0.93
CA ARG A 60 7.83 47.55 -1.78
C ARG A 60 7.35 47.00 -3.12
N GLN A 61 7.96 45.94 -3.65
CA GLN A 61 7.52 45.27 -4.88
C GLN A 61 6.34 44.33 -4.63
N SER A 62 6.22 43.71 -3.45
CA SER A 62 5.09 42.81 -3.14
C SER A 62 3.72 43.51 -3.07
N GLN A 63 3.68 44.85 -3.03
CA GLN A 63 2.42 45.61 -3.15
C GLN A 63 1.96 45.79 -4.60
N LEU A 64 2.87 45.63 -5.57
CA LEU A 64 2.60 45.86 -7.00
C LEU A 64 2.35 44.55 -7.77
N ASP A 65 2.79 43.41 -7.25
CA ASP A 65 2.62 42.11 -7.89
C ASP A 65 1.96 41.10 -6.92
N PRO A 66 0.63 40.87 -7.02
CA PRO A 66 -0.11 39.96 -6.13
C PRO A 66 0.16 38.47 -6.40
N SER A 67 1.15 38.12 -7.23
CA SER A 67 1.34 36.76 -7.75
C SER A 67 1.91 35.74 -6.75
N SER A 68 2.36 36.14 -5.55
CA SER A 68 2.80 35.20 -4.51
C SER A 68 2.03 35.39 -3.19
N ASP A 69 0.96 34.61 -3.01
CA ASP A 69 0.17 34.58 -1.77
C ASP A 69 1.04 34.27 -0.53
N GLU A 70 2.12 33.49 -0.70
CA GLU A 70 3.02 33.12 0.39
C GLU A 70 3.83 34.31 0.97
N ILE A 71 4.29 35.23 0.11
CA ILE A 71 5.01 36.44 0.56
C ILE A 71 4.06 37.34 1.37
N ALA A 72 2.82 37.50 0.90
CA ALA A 72 1.81 38.27 1.60
C ALA A 72 1.46 37.62 2.96
N GLN A 73 1.32 36.29 3.00
CA GLN A 73 1.09 35.55 4.24
C GLN A 73 2.24 35.71 5.24
N PHE A 74 3.49 35.67 4.76
CA PHE A 74 4.68 35.87 5.59
C PHE A 74 4.66 37.23 6.28
N TRP A 75 4.52 38.31 5.51
CA TRP A 75 4.53 39.67 6.05
C TRP A 75 3.31 39.96 6.93
N ARG A 76 2.15 39.39 6.60
CA ARG A 76 0.95 39.45 7.45
C ARG A 76 1.21 38.79 8.82
N ALA A 77 1.91 37.66 8.86
CA ALA A 77 2.29 37.00 10.11
C ALA A 77 3.26 37.87 10.92
N VAL A 78 4.28 38.46 10.28
CA VAL A 78 5.23 39.39 10.92
C VAL A 78 4.48 40.56 11.56
N HIS A 79 3.62 41.24 10.81
CA HIS A 79 2.83 42.36 11.31
C HIS A 79 1.92 41.95 12.46
N THR A 80 1.20 40.82 12.32
CA THR A 80 0.28 40.32 13.34
C THR A 80 1.02 39.98 14.64
N VAL A 81 2.16 39.29 14.57
CA VAL A 81 2.94 38.96 15.76
C VAL A 81 3.57 40.22 16.38
N GLY A 82 4.07 41.15 15.56
CA GLY A 82 4.64 42.41 16.04
C GLY A 82 3.61 43.27 16.82
N THR A 83 2.38 43.33 16.33
CA THR A 83 1.28 44.10 16.94
C THR A 83 0.65 43.40 18.13
N THR A 84 0.22 42.15 17.96
CA THR A 84 -0.55 41.41 18.99
C THR A 84 0.32 40.77 20.06
N GLY A 85 1.58 40.45 19.75
CA GLY A 85 2.45 39.64 20.61
C GLY A 85 2.11 38.14 20.64
N ILE A 86 1.11 37.69 19.89
CA ILE A 86 0.73 36.27 19.86
C ILE A 86 1.70 35.50 18.97
N ALA A 87 2.43 34.55 19.57
CA ALA A 87 3.31 33.65 18.84
C ALA A 87 2.53 32.85 17.80
N THR A 88 3.02 32.84 16.57
CA THR A 88 2.35 32.18 15.45
C THR A 88 3.30 31.22 14.75
N LYS A 89 2.79 30.09 14.27
CA LYS A 89 3.54 29.13 13.45
C LYS A 89 2.86 29.02 12.09
N LYS A 90 3.64 29.09 11.01
CA LYS A 90 3.17 28.93 9.63
C LYS A 90 4.13 28.05 8.85
N ASP A 91 3.58 27.29 7.90
CA ASP A 91 4.34 26.49 6.97
C ASP A 91 4.27 27.15 5.59
N PHE A 92 5.41 27.23 4.90
CA PHE A 92 5.57 27.88 3.60
C PHE A 92 6.12 26.87 2.58
N ILE A 93 5.63 26.92 1.34
CA ILE A 93 6.02 26.05 0.22
C ILE A 93 6.86 26.88 -0.77
N LEU A 94 8.09 27.19 -0.35
CA LEU A 94 9.12 27.79 -1.20
C LEU A 94 9.81 26.70 -2.04
N GLU A 95 11.05 26.94 -2.50
CA GLU A 95 11.93 25.91 -3.10
C GLU A 95 12.11 24.67 -2.21
N SER A 96 11.90 24.82 -0.91
CA SER A 96 11.72 23.70 -0.01
C SER A 96 10.65 24.03 1.03
N SER A 97 9.96 23.00 1.55
CA SER A 97 8.99 23.22 2.62
C SER A 97 9.70 23.66 3.90
N VAL A 98 9.33 24.83 4.41
CA VAL A 98 9.90 25.44 5.62
C VAL A 98 8.78 25.74 6.61
N SER A 99 9.00 25.39 7.87
CA SER A 99 8.14 25.82 8.97
C SER A 99 8.77 27.02 9.67
N ALA A 100 8.03 28.12 9.79
CA ALA A 100 8.48 29.32 10.47
C ALA A 100 7.64 29.59 11.73
N LYS A 101 8.32 29.82 12.85
CA LYS A 101 7.72 30.26 14.10
C LYS A 101 8.08 31.73 14.34
N PHE A 102 7.05 32.56 14.50
CA PHE A 102 7.16 34.00 14.71
C PHE A 102 6.96 34.28 16.19
N LEU A 103 7.89 35.03 16.78
CA LEU A 103 7.90 35.39 18.20
C LEU A 103 8.12 36.89 18.34
N ARG A 104 7.29 37.55 19.15
CA ARG A 104 7.53 38.94 19.54
C ARG A 104 8.52 38.96 20.71
N VAL A 105 9.54 39.79 20.61
CA VAL A 105 10.49 40.05 21.68
C VAL A 105 10.60 41.57 21.86
N ILE A 106 10.51 42.04 23.11
CA ILE A 106 10.68 43.45 23.44
C ILE A 106 12.03 43.60 24.14
N LEU A 107 12.94 44.38 23.56
CA LEU A 107 14.24 44.69 24.14
C LEU A 107 14.42 46.20 24.13
N LEU A 108 14.68 46.77 25.31
CA LEU A 108 14.81 48.22 25.52
C LEU A 108 13.69 49.03 24.85
N ASP A 109 12.45 48.66 25.15
CA ASP A 109 11.23 49.29 24.62
C ASP A 109 11.06 49.22 23.10
N GLN A 110 11.91 48.46 22.39
CA GLN A 110 11.77 48.21 20.97
C GLN A 110 11.22 46.82 20.71
N THR A 111 10.31 46.73 19.75
CA THR A 111 9.67 45.47 19.36
C THR A 111 10.41 44.83 18.19
N TYR A 112 10.82 43.59 18.40
CA TYR A 112 11.43 42.71 17.41
C TYR A 112 10.48 41.53 17.14
N VAL A 113 10.44 41.09 15.89
CA VAL A 113 9.81 39.82 15.51
C VAL A 113 10.93 38.86 15.14
N VAL A 114 11.16 37.87 15.99
CA VAL A 114 12.11 36.80 15.77
C VAL A 114 11.44 35.71 14.94
N VAL A 115 12.07 35.31 13.85
CA VAL A 115 11.59 34.23 13.00
C VAL A 115 12.52 33.04 13.11
N LEU A 116 12.01 31.95 13.67
CA LEU A 116 12.70 30.67 13.78
C LEU A 116 12.26 29.80 12.60
N MET A 117 13.17 29.54 11.67
CA MET A 117 12.89 28.68 10.52
C MET A 117 13.50 27.31 10.67
N LYS A 118 12.70 26.28 10.41
CA LYS A 118 13.15 24.90 10.34
C LYS A 118 12.77 24.35 8.98
N LYS A 119 13.77 23.93 8.19
CA LYS A 119 13.53 23.14 6.99
C LYS A 119 12.84 21.86 7.45
N THR A 120 11.57 21.70 7.08
CA THR A 120 10.91 20.41 7.29
C THR A 120 11.62 19.43 6.38
N LYS A 121 12.05 18.28 6.92
CA LYS A 121 12.40 17.14 6.06
C LYS A 121 11.25 17.00 5.08
N GLU A 122 11.55 16.90 3.78
CA GLU A 122 10.54 16.50 2.80
C GLU A 122 9.85 15.28 3.38
N ARG A 123 8.64 15.51 3.87
CA ARG A 123 7.76 14.44 4.27
C ARG A 123 7.52 13.69 2.97
N ASN A 124 7.92 12.41 2.90
CA ASN A 124 7.59 11.54 1.78
C ASN A 124 6.16 11.87 1.36
N GLN A 125 5.93 12.10 0.06
CA GLN A 125 4.61 12.48 -0.46
C GLN A 125 3.49 11.58 0.10
N ILE A 126 3.84 10.32 0.39
CA ILE A 126 3.07 9.30 1.12
C ILE A 126 2.47 9.81 2.45
N SER A 127 3.23 10.52 3.30
CA SER A 127 2.75 11.03 4.59
C SER A 127 1.81 12.23 4.45
N ARG A 128 1.92 13.04 3.38
CA ARG A 128 0.93 14.09 3.09
C ARG A 128 -0.39 13.50 2.61
N PHE A 129 -0.33 12.41 1.84
CA PHE A 129 -1.50 11.66 1.40
C PHE A 129 -2.28 11.06 2.59
N LEU A 130 -1.57 10.53 3.58
CA LEU A 130 -2.17 9.89 4.76
C LEU A 130 -2.68 10.89 5.82
N ASP A 131 -2.00 12.03 6.03
CA ASP A 131 -2.30 12.92 7.16
C ASP A 131 -3.45 13.91 6.92
N HIS A 132 -3.74 14.26 5.66
CA HIS A 132 -4.68 15.36 5.39
C HIS A 132 -6.00 14.95 4.79
N GLY A 133 -6.09 13.77 4.16
CA GLY A 133 -7.20 13.50 3.26
C GLY A 133 -7.24 14.55 2.13
N PRO A 134 -7.60 14.16 0.91
CA PRO A 134 -7.69 15.14 -0.15
C PRO A 134 -8.91 16.02 0.12
N ALA A 135 -8.68 17.34 0.28
CA ALA A 135 -9.74 18.30 -0.04
C ALA A 135 -10.21 17.98 -1.47
N GLU A 136 -11.52 17.91 -1.69
CA GLU A 136 -12.13 17.35 -2.92
C GLU A 136 -11.55 17.94 -4.22
N GLU A 137 -11.12 19.21 -4.20
CA GLU A 137 -10.54 19.90 -5.36
C GLU A 137 -9.20 19.31 -5.85
N ASN A 138 -8.43 18.61 -5.00
CA ASN A 138 -7.12 18.06 -5.37
C ASN A 138 -7.04 16.53 -5.34
N LEU A 139 -8.14 15.84 -5.00
CA LEU A 139 -8.17 14.37 -4.92
C LEU A 139 -7.68 13.70 -6.20
N VAL A 140 -8.17 14.15 -7.36
CA VAL A 140 -7.81 13.56 -8.66
C VAL A 140 -6.32 13.72 -8.92
N THR A 141 -5.76 14.90 -8.68
CA THR A 141 -4.32 15.17 -8.87
C THR A 141 -3.47 14.25 -8.01
N TYR A 142 -3.81 14.06 -6.73
CA TYR A 142 -3.06 13.17 -5.84
C TYR A 142 -3.16 11.70 -6.26
N LEU A 143 -4.34 11.24 -6.69
CA LEU A 143 -4.50 9.89 -7.22
C LEU A 143 -3.69 9.70 -8.50
N CYS A 144 -3.68 10.70 -9.38
CA CYS A 144 -2.86 10.67 -10.59
C CYS A 144 -1.38 10.50 -10.25
N ASP A 145 -0.84 11.34 -9.37
CA ASP A 145 0.57 11.31 -8.97
C ASP A 145 0.95 9.97 -8.32
N ALA A 146 0.05 9.42 -7.47
CA ALA A 146 0.27 8.12 -6.82
C ALA A 146 0.29 6.95 -7.82
N ILE A 147 -0.58 6.98 -8.82
CA ILE A 147 -0.66 5.95 -9.87
C ILE A 147 0.54 6.06 -10.82
N GLU A 148 0.89 7.26 -11.26
CA GLU A 148 2.02 7.50 -12.16
C GLU A 148 3.36 7.13 -11.52
N SER A 149 3.48 7.30 -10.20
CA SER A 149 4.64 6.88 -9.41
C SER A 149 4.64 5.38 -9.08
N ASP A 150 3.64 4.64 -9.54
CA ASP A 150 3.43 3.21 -9.28
C ASP A 150 3.44 2.84 -7.79
N LEU A 151 2.84 3.68 -6.94
CA LEU A 151 2.87 3.49 -5.50
C LEU A 151 2.31 2.12 -5.09
N ILE A 152 1.24 1.68 -5.77
CA ILE A 152 0.59 0.38 -5.52
C ILE A 152 1.53 -0.76 -5.96
N GLY A 153 2.04 -0.76 -7.20
CA GLY A 153 2.94 -1.79 -7.69
C GLY A 153 4.19 -1.94 -6.84
N GLN A 154 4.83 -0.83 -6.47
CA GLN A 154 6.00 -0.82 -5.60
C GLN A 154 5.70 -1.32 -4.18
N THR A 155 4.56 -0.94 -3.61
CA THR A 155 4.15 -1.40 -2.27
C THR A 155 3.89 -2.91 -2.27
N LEU A 156 3.30 -3.43 -3.34
CA LEU A 156 3.00 -4.86 -3.49
C LEU A 156 4.22 -5.68 -3.95
N GLY A 157 5.30 -5.04 -4.39
CA GLY A 157 6.43 -5.72 -5.04
C GLY A 157 6.03 -6.38 -6.36
N MET A 158 5.06 -5.81 -7.07
CA MET A 158 4.54 -6.31 -8.35
C MET A 158 4.76 -5.27 -9.44
N ASP A 159 5.67 -5.57 -10.37
CA ASP A 159 5.99 -4.74 -11.54
C ASP A 159 5.08 -4.99 -12.75
N SER A 160 4.24 -6.03 -12.67
CA SER A 160 3.38 -6.50 -13.76
C SER A 160 1.92 -6.03 -13.64
N LEU A 161 1.59 -5.24 -12.61
CA LEU A 161 0.26 -4.66 -12.48
C LEU A 161 0.07 -3.53 -13.48
N LEU A 162 -1.05 -3.56 -14.19
CA LEU A 162 -1.47 -2.45 -15.04
C LEU A 162 -2.52 -1.66 -14.27
N ILE A 163 -2.25 -0.39 -13.99
CA ILE A 163 -3.13 0.45 -13.18
C ILE A 163 -3.50 1.68 -14.00
N SER A 164 -4.79 1.98 -14.05
CA SER A 164 -5.32 3.18 -14.69
C SER A 164 -6.40 3.85 -13.85
N LEU A 165 -6.39 5.18 -13.91
CA LEU A 165 -7.50 6.03 -13.47
C LEU A 165 -8.16 6.60 -14.72
N SER A 166 -9.45 6.37 -14.89
CA SER A 166 -10.14 6.71 -16.13
C SER A 166 -11.57 7.22 -15.90
N SER A 167 -12.13 7.85 -16.91
CA SER A 167 -13.52 8.28 -16.92
C SER A 167 -14.49 7.13 -17.14
N ASP A 168 -15.79 7.39 -16.99
CA ASP A 168 -16.81 6.61 -17.69
C ASP A 168 -16.73 6.84 -19.21
N MET A 169 -17.37 5.96 -19.99
CA MET A 169 -17.55 6.21 -21.42
C MET A 169 -18.46 7.42 -21.65
N TRP A 170 -17.92 8.48 -22.23
CA TRP A 170 -18.72 9.64 -22.66
C TRP A 170 -19.19 9.51 -24.12
N GLU A 171 -18.52 8.68 -24.92
CA GLU A 171 -18.95 8.18 -26.22
C GLU A 171 -18.72 6.66 -26.26
N LEU A 172 -19.54 5.93 -27.02
CA LEU A 172 -19.43 4.48 -27.13
C LEU A 172 -18.02 4.05 -27.60
N GLY A 173 -17.31 3.34 -26.72
CA GLY A 173 -15.95 2.87 -26.94
C GLY A 173 -14.85 3.92 -26.70
N VAL A 174 -15.18 5.09 -26.14
CA VAL A 174 -14.22 6.15 -25.83
C VAL A 174 -14.18 6.43 -24.33
N VAL A 175 -13.00 6.24 -23.75
CA VAL A 175 -12.71 6.54 -22.34
C VAL A 175 -11.53 7.50 -22.28
N THR A 176 -11.55 8.43 -21.33
CA THR A 176 -10.44 9.34 -21.07
C THR A 176 -9.62 8.84 -19.90
N TYR A 177 -8.29 8.76 -20.06
CA TYR A 177 -7.38 8.43 -18.98
C TYR A 177 -6.97 9.69 -18.20
N TYR A 178 -7.07 9.62 -16.88
CA TYR A 178 -6.57 10.66 -15.98
C TYR A 178 -5.15 10.37 -15.51
N ALA A 179 -4.81 9.09 -15.32
CA ALA A 179 -3.46 8.64 -15.00
C ALA A 179 -3.31 7.15 -15.30
N VAL A 180 -2.08 6.72 -15.54
CA VAL A 180 -1.72 5.30 -15.63
C VAL A 180 -0.36 5.07 -14.98
N ASN A 181 -0.08 3.86 -14.54
CA ASN A 181 1.24 3.53 -14.02
C ASN A 181 2.25 3.26 -15.16
N PRO A 182 3.57 3.17 -14.86
CA PRO A 182 4.62 2.93 -15.86
C PRO A 182 4.40 1.68 -16.71
N ALA A 183 3.94 0.57 -16.10
CA ALA A 183 3.68 -0.67 -16.83
C ALA A 183 2.58 -0.49 -17.90
N THR A 184 1.51 0.23 -17.56
CA THR A 184 0.43 0.55 -18.50
C THR A 184 0.89 1.55 -19.57
N ALA A 185 1.64 2.58 -19.18
CA ALA A 185 2.18 3.58 -20.10
C ALA A 185 3.11 2.95 -21.16
N ALA A 186 3.91 1.95 -20.76
CA ALA A 186 4.79 1.19 -21.64
C ALA A 186 4.03 0.44 -22.74
N ILE A 187 2.84 -0.08 -22.47
CA ILE A 187 1.98 -0.71 -23.49
C ILE A 187 1.57 0.30 -24.57
N CYS A 188 1.34 1.54 -24.16
CA CYS A 188 1.01 2.65 -25.06
C CYS A 188 2.24 3.32 -25.69
N GLY A 189 3.46 2.93 -25.32
CA GLY A 189 4.70 3.52 -25.83
C GLY A 189 4.94 4.98 -25.39
N VAL A 190 4.43 5.38 -24.21
CA VAL A 190 4.52 6.75 -23.69
C VAL A 190 4.97 6.78 -22.23
N HIS A 191 5.31 7.96 -21.72
CA HIS A 191 5.50 8.16 -20.28
C HIS A 191 4.16 8.32 -19.55
N PRO A 192 4.04 7.92 -18.26
CA PRO A 192 2.81 8.00 -17.48
C PRO A 192 2.06 9.34 -17.57
N TYR A 193 2.76 10.46 -17.31
CA TYR A 193 2.16 11.80 -17.32
C TYR A 193 1.66 12.25 -18.70
N MET A 194 2.13 11.64 -19.79
CA MET A 194 1.68 11.97 -21.15
C MET A 194 0.28 11.41 -21.45
N VAL A 195 -0.22 10.51 -20.61
CA VAL A 195 -1.53 9.87 -20.75
C VAL A 195 -2.66 10.74 -20.21
N ARG A 196 -2.35 11.76 -19.39
CA ARG A 196 -3.36 12.64 -18.79
C ARG A 196 -4.22 13.31 -19.87
N GLY A 197 -5.53 13.12 -19.76
CA GLY A 197 -6.53 13.67 -20.68
C GLY A 197 -6.59 12.98 -22.04
N LYS A 198 -5.76 11.96 -22.29
CA LYS A 198 -5.76 11.20 -23.54
C LYS A 198 -6.87 10.16 -23.55
N THR A 199 -7.43 9.94 -24.72
CA THR A 199 -8.52 8.99 -24.93
C THR A 199 -8.02 7.64 -25.44
N THR A 200 -8.84 6.59 -25.27
CA THR A 200 -8.60 5.28 -25.90
C THR A 200 -8.43 5.37 -27.42
N ALA A 201 -9.09 6.33 -28.08
CA ALA A 201 -8.96 6.59 -29.51
C ALA A 201 -7.56 7.13 -29.89
N GLU A 202 -6.99 8.02 -29.07
CA GLU A 202 -5.64 8.55 -29.29
C GLU A 202 -4.54 7.49 -29.13
N PHE A 203 -4.79 6.44 -28.34
CA PHE A 203 -3.90 5.28 -28.22
C PHE A 203 -4.21 4.15 -29.21
N LEU A 204 -5.09 4.40 -30.20
CA LEU A 204 -5.49 3.42 -31.20
C LEU A 204 -6.06 2.13 -30.60
N ILE A 205 -6.65 2.21 -29.40
CA ILE A 205 -7.33 1.07 -28.77
C ILE A 205 -8.65 0.84 -29.52
N PRO A 206 -8.91 -0.37 -30.04
CA PRO A 206 -10.12 -0.63 -30.82
C PRO A 206 -11.39 -0.39 -29.99
N LYS A 207 -12.32 0.43 -30.52
CA LYS A 207 -13.62 0.68 -29.89
C LYS A 207 -14.36 -0.60 -29.46
N PRO A 208 -14.40 -1.69 -30.28
CA PRO A 208 -15.06 -2.94 -29.87
C PRO A 208 -14.48 -3.54 -28.57
N SER A 209 -13.17 -3.43 -28.36
CA SER A 209 -12.52 -3.93 -27.14
C SER A 209 -12.92 -3.12 -25.90
N VAL A 210 -13.02 -1.79 -26.05
CA VAL A 210 -13.46 -0.91 -24.96
C VAL A 210 -14.93 -1.15 -24.61
N ILE A 211 -15.79 -1.31 -25.62
CA ILE A 211 -17.23 -1.59 -25.44
C ILE A 211 -17.44 -2.94 -24.74
N GLU A 212 -16.70 -3.98 -25.15
CA GLU A 212 -16.79 -5.30 -24.52
C GLU A 212 -16.29 -5.27 -23.07
N ALA A 213 -15.22 -4.53 -22.79
CA ALA A 213 -14.73 -4.35 -21.41
C ALA A 213 -15.77 -3.63 -20.53
N ASP A 214 -16.38 -2.54 -21.02
CA ASP A 214 -17.44 -1.82 -20.30
C ASP A 214 -18.68 -2.70 -20.06
N LYS A 215 -19.06 -3.52 -21.05
CA LYS A 215 -20.17 -4.46 -20.90
C LYS A 215 -19.91 -5.44 -19.74
N ARG A 216 -18.72 -6.06 -19.70
CA ARG A 216 -18.34 -6.98 -18.61
C ARG A 216 -18.25 -6.28 -17.27
N TRP A 217 -17.72 -5.06 -17.28
CA TRP A 217 -17.69 -4.22 -16.09
C TRP A 217 -19.10 -4.03 -15.51
N LYS A 218 -20.08 -3.65 -16.35
CA LYS A 218 -21.49 -3.47 -15.93
C LYS A 218 -22.14 -4.76 -15.47
N GLU A 219 -21.88 -5.88 -16.14
CA GLU A 219 -22.42 -7.19 -15.78
C GLU A 219 -21.92 -7.69 -14.42
N ALA A 220 -20.67 -7.36 -14.07
CA ALA A 220 -20.05 -7.73 -12.80
C ALA A 220 -20.07 -6.63 -11.73
N PHE A 221 -20.75 -5.49 -11.99
CA PHE A 221 -20.76 -4.35 -11.08
C PHE A 221 -21.66 -4.60 -9.87
N ASP A 222 -21.09 -4.46 -8.68
CA ASP A 222 -21.77 -4.51 -7.40
C ASP A 222 -22.05 -3.09 -6.90
N PRO A 223 -23.33 -2.67 -6.80
CA PRO A 223 -23.69 -1.33 -6.36
C PRO A 223 -23.39 -1.05 -4.88
N ASP A 224 -23.26 -2.08 -4.03
CA ASP A 224 -23.00 -1.86 -2.61
C ASP A 224 -21.51 -1.58 -2.38
N THR A 225 -20.64 -2.31 -3.08
CA THR A 225 -19.18 -2.15 -2.95
C THR A 225 -18.58 -1.18 -3.96
N GLN A 226 -19.34 -0.78 -4.98
CA GLN A 226 -18.89 0.06 -6.10
C GLN A 226 -17.72 -0.59 -6.86
N ARG A 227 -17.69 -1.92 -6.92
CA ARG A 227 -16.61 -2.72 -7.52
C ARG A 227 -17.14 -3.61 -8.62
N SER A 228 -16.27 -3.97 -9.55
CA SER A 228 -16.53 -4.95 -10.59
C SER A 228 -15.28 -5.80 -10.80
N SER A 229 -15.47 -7.12 -10.78
CA SER A 229 -14.41 -8.11 -10.81
C SER A 229 -14.70 -9.11 -11.93
N TYR A 230 -13.87 -9.14 -12.97
CA TYR A 230 -14.07 -10.03 -14.12
C TYR A 230 -12.76 -10.45 -14.78
N ALA A 231 -12.82 -11.50 -15.60
CA ALA A 231 -11.68 -12.01 -16.34
C ALA A 231 -11.96 -12.06 -17.84
N VAL A 232 -10.93 -11.83 -18.64
CA VAL A 232 -10.97 -11.85 -20.10
C VAL A 232 -9.85 -12.73 -20.63
N GLU A 233 -10.19 -13.75 -21.41
CA GLU A 233 -9.17 -14.45 -22.19
C GLU A 233 -8.75 -13.60 -23.39
N ILE A 234 -7.46 -13.31 -23.45
CA ILE A 234 -6.78 -12.64 -24.55
C ILE A 234 -6.08 -13.72 -25.39
N GLN A 235 -5.86 -13.42 -26.68
CA GLN A 235 -5.13 -14.29 -27.59
C GLN A 235 -3.79 -14.78 -27.01
N GLY A 236 -3.40 -16.00 -27.37
CA GLY A 236 -2.17 -16.62 -26.86
C GLY A 236 -2.30 -17.18 -25.45
N GLY A 237 -3.52 -17.58 -25.05
CA GLY A 237 -3.79 -18.22 -23.76
C GLY A 237 -3.57 -17.32 -22.55
N THR A 238 -3.51 -16.00 -22.72
CA THR A 238 -3.30 -15.06 -21.61
C THR A 238 -4.65 -14.66 -21.02
N THR A 239 -4.85 -14.85 -19.72
CA THR A 239 -6.03 -14.36 -19.02
C THR A 239 -5.70 -13.01 -18.38
N MET A 240 -6.51 -12.00 -18.69
CA MET A 240 -6.48 -10.70 -18.04
C MET A 240 -7.55 -10.66 -16.96
N TYR A 241 -7.13 -10.50 -15.71
CA TYR A 241 -8.03 -10.26 -14.58
C TYR A 241 -8.17 -8.76 -14.39
N MET A 242 -9.39 -8.27 -14.25
CA MET A 242 -9.70 -6.86 -14.08
C MET A 242 -10.49 -6.66 -12.79
N GLU A 243 -9.99 -5.74 -11.98
CA GLU A 243 -10.66 -5.22 -10.79
C GLU A 243 -10.86 -3.71 -10.99
N THR A 244 -12.11 -3.28 -11.06
CA THR A 244 -12.45 -1.86 -11.25
C THR A 244 -13.28 -1.37 -10.08
N LYS A 245 -12.84 -0.30 -9.42
CA LYS A 245 -13.59 0.40 -8.38
C LYS A 245 -14.03 1.78 -8.88
N GLN A 246 -15.33 2.07 -8.77
CA GLN A 246 -15.85 3.41 -8.98
C GLN A 246 -15.54 4.27 -7.74
N ILE A 247 -14.70 5.29 -7.92
CA ILE A 247 -14.28 6.21 -6.85
C ILE A 247 -15.30 7.33 -6.66
N SER A 248 -15.84 7.83 -7.78
CA SER A 248 -16.92 8.80 -7.83
C SER A 248 -17.71 8.64 -9.14
N PRO A 249 -18.88 9.26 -9.29
CA PRO A 249 -19.59 9.25 -10.56
C PRO A 249 -18.65 9.76 -11.68
N LYS A 250 -18.39 8.92 -12.68
CA LYS A 250 -17.45 9.15 -13.79
C LYS A 250 -15.96 8.98 -13.49
N LEU A 251 -15.55 8.45 -12.35
CA LEU A 251 -14.15 8.18 -12.05
C LEU A 251 -13.94 6.73 -11.60
N ASN A 252 -13.18 5.98 -12.38
CA ASN A 252 -12.92 4.57 -12.15
C ASN A 252 -11.42 4.32 -11.96
N LEU A 253 -11.07 3.58 -10.92
CA LEU A 253 -9.74 3.01 -10.73
C LEU A 253 -9.77 1.56 -11.19
N SER A 254 -9.01 1.23 -12.23
CA SER A 254 -8.88 -0.13 -12.75
C SER A 254 -7.50 -0.68 -12.44
N ILE A 255 -7.45 -1.88 -11.89
CA ILE A 255 -6.23 -2.67 -11.69
C ILE A 255 -6.39 -3.94 -12.53
N LEU A 256 -5.41 -4.19 -13.39
CA LEU A 256 -5.39 -5.34 -14.27
C LEU A 256 -4.15 -6.18 -14.01
N LEU A 257 -4.37 -7.50 -13.97
CA LEU A 257 -3.31 -8.50 -13.85
C LEU A 257 -3.31 -9.38 -15.10
N LEU A 258 -2.20 -9.37 -15.83
CA LEU A 258 -1.99 -10.26 -16.97
C LEU A 258 -1.38 -11.57 -16.50
N ARG A 259 -2.12 -12.66 -16.63
CA ARG A 259 -1.63 -14.02 -16.42
C ARG A 259 -1.50 -14.70 -17.76
N LYS A 260 -0.27 -14.87 -18.26
CA LYS A 260 -0.04 -15.82 -19.34
C LYS A 260 -0.49 -17.19 -18.85
N GLY A 261 -1.52 -17.77 -19.48
CA GLY A 261 -1.89 -19.15 -19.25
C GLY A 261 -0.63 -19.96 -19.42
N LYS A 262 -0.30 -20.74 -18.40
CA LYS A 262 0.90 -21.57 -18.45
C LYS A 262 0.74 -22.43 -19.70
N GLU A 263 1.64 -22.29 -20.69
CA GLU A 263 1.96 -23.45 -21.52
C GLU A 263 2.22 -24.59 -20.54
N ALA A 264 1.55 -25.72 -20.74
CA ALA A 264 1.49 -26.86 -19.83
C ALA A 264 2.85 -27.59 -19.65
N ARG A 265 3.96 -26.86 -19.62
CA ARG A 265 5.21 -27.34 -19.06
C ARG A 265 5.15 -27.15 -17.55
N PRO A 266 5.34 -28.23 -16.77
CA PRO A 266 5.55 -28.12 -15.33
C PRO A 266 6.63 -27.06 -15.11
N LYS A 267 6.29 -25.97 -14.40
CA LYS A 267 7.31 -25.01 -13.98
C LYS A 267 8.32 -25.81 -13.16
N ALA A 268 9.60 -25.73 -13.53
CA ALA A 268 10.64 -26.29 -12.70
C ALA A 268 10.45 -25.72 -11.28
N ILE A 269 10.39 -26.61 -10.29
CA ILE A 269 10.20 -26.23 -8.88
C ILE A 269 11.21 -25.14 -8.56
N SER A 270 10.72 -23.93 -8.25
CA SER A 270 11.61 -22.83 -7.89
C SER A 270 12.43 -23.27 -6.68
N ARG A 271 13.75 -23.09 -6.76
CA ARG A 271 14.65 -23.39 -5.63
C ARG A 271 14.58 -22.34 -4.54
N GLU A 272 13.98 -21.18 -4.83
CA GLU A 272 13.80 -20.13 -3.85
C GLU A 272 12.70 -20.53 -2.88
N ARG A 273 13.04 -20.59 -1.59
CA ARG A 273 12.08 -20.87 -0.53
C ARG A 273 11.34 -19.59 -0.18
N GLY A 274 10.01 -19.62 -0.31
CA GLY A 274 9.14 -18.53 0.10
C GLY A 274 9.12 -18.38 1.60
N GLN A 275 8.70 -17.19 2.05
CA GLN A 275 8.45 -16.98 3.47
C GLN A 275 7.22 -17.80 3.87
N ILE A 276 7.38 -18.66 4.87
CA ILE A 276 6.32 -19.51 5.41
C ILE A 276 5.90 -18.92 6.75
N ALA A 277 4.60 -18.72 6.95
CA ALA A 277 4.10 -18.31 8.25
C ALA A 277 4.32 -19.43 9.26
N LYS A 278 4.74 -19.08 10.48
CA LYS A 278 4.85 -20.06 11.56
C LYS A 278 3.48 -20.55 12.03
N ILE A 279 2.48 -19.67 11.93
CA ILE A 279 1.14 -19.88 12.42
C ILE A 279 0.13 -19.38 11.39
N TYR A 280 -0.87 -20.20 11.08
CA TYR A 280 -1.98 -19.86 10.19
C TYR A 280 -3.29 -19.82 10.95
N LYS A 281 -4.02 -18.70 10.81
CA LYS A 281 -5.42 -18.61 11.21
C LYS A 281 -6.27 -19.56 10.36
N LYS A 282 -7.47 -19.88 10.83
CA LYS A 282 -8.35 -20.85 10.17
C LYS A 282 -8.63 -20.52 8.68
N HIS A 283 -8.97 -19.27 8.37
CA HIS A 283 -9.28 -18.85 6.99
C HIS A 283 -8.02 -18.83 6.11
N GLN A 284 -6.90 -18.27 6.62
CA GLN A 284 -5.61 -18.29 5.94
C GLN A 284 -5.16 -19.72 5.59
N TRP A 285 -5.32 -20.65 6.55
CA TRP A 285 -4.99 -22.06 6.30
C TRP A 285 -5.88 -22.68 5.22
N GLU A 286 -7.19 -22.37 5.22
CA GLU A 286 -8.10 -22.86 4.17
C GLU A 286 -7.74 -22.29 2.79
N GLY A 287 -7.38 -21.00 2.69
CA GLY A 287 -6.89 -20.40 1.44
C GLY A 287 -5.59 -21.05 0.93
N VAL A 288 -4.60 -21.25 1.80
CA VAL A 288 -3.36 -21.97 1.46
C VAL A 288 -3.67 -23.38 0.95
N LEU A 289 -4.61 -24.10 1.59
CA LEU A 289 -5.00 -25.44 1.16
C LEU A 289 -5.70 -25.46 -0.22
N GLU A 290 -6.46 -24.42 -0.58
CA GLU A 290 -7.04 -24.29 -1.92
C GLU A 290 -5.94 -24.19 -2.98
N ASP A 291 -4.97 -23.31 -2.76
CA ASP A 291 -3.85 -23.11 -3.68
C ASP A 291 -2.95 -24.34 -3.79
N ILE A 292 -2.81 -25.11 -2.71
CA ILE A 292 -2.05 -26.37 -2.69
C ILE A 292 -2.75 -27.44 -3.55
N LEU A 293 -4.09 -27.54 -3.51
CA LEU A 293 -4.83 -28.47 -4.37
C LEU A 293 -4.63 -28.12 -5.85
N GLU A 294 -4.67 -26.82 -6.19
CA GLU A 294 -4.38 -26.37 -7.54
C GLU A 294 -2.94 -26.68 -7.96
N LEU A 295 -1.95 -26.42 -7.10
CA LEU A 295 -0.55 -26.73 -7.36
C LEU A 295 -0.33 -28.24 -7.63
N ILE A 296 -0.93 -29.10 -6.79
CA ILE A 296 -0.72 -30.54 -6.85
C ILE A 296 -1.50 -31.21 -7.99
N SER A 297 -2.52 -30.55 -8.52
CA SER A 297 -3.17 -31.00 -9.77
C SER A 297 -2.19 -31.11 -10.95
N GLU A 298 -1.11 -30.34 -10.94
CA GLU A 298 -0.02 -30.40 -11.93
C GLU A 298 1.07 -31.43 -11.54
N GLY A 299 1.07 -31.93 -10.30
CA GLY A 299 2.15 -32.73 -9.71
C GLY A 299 1.64 -33.77 -8.73
N LEU A 300 1.03 -34.85 -9.24
CA LEU A 300 0.38 -35.88 -8.43
C LEU A 300 1.32 -36.69 -7.53
N GLN A 301 2.64 -36.54 -7.65
CA GLN A 301 3.62 -37.24 -6.80
C GLN A 301 3.47 -36.93 -5.31
N TYR A 302 2.87 -35.79 -4.96
CA TYR A 302 2.61 -35.40 -3.57
C TYR A 302 1.35 -36.06 -2.98
N ALA A 303 0.53 -36.70 -3.81
CA ALA A 303 -0.73 -37.31 -3.41
C ALA A 303 -0.59 -38.83 -3.19
N SER A 304 -1.25 -39.33 -2.15
CA SER A 304 -1.42 -40.76 -1.92
C SER A 304 -2.60 -41.30 -2.71
N THR A 305 -2.42 -42.41 -3.40
CA THR A 305 -3.50 -43.15 -4.07
C THR A 305 -4.29 -44.05 -3.10
N SER A 306 -3.81 -44.19 -1.87
CA SER A 306 -4.41 -45.02 -0.82
C SER A 306 -4.78 -44.21 0.41
N ARG A 307 -5.76 -44.70 1.17
CA ARG A 307 -6.15 -44.12 2.46
C ARG A 307 -5.11 -44.51 3.50
N LEU A 308 -4.56 -43.53 4.22
CA LEU A 308 -3.47 -43.75 5.17
C LEU A 308 -3.99 -43.85 6.60
N LYS A 309 -3.35 -44.72 7.39
CA LYS A 309 -3.58 -44.79 8.83
C LYS A 309 -2.97 -43.57 9.52
N ILE A 310 -3.60 -43.12 10.59
CA ILE A 310 -3.11 -42.01 11.39
C ILE A 310 -1.84 -42.46 12.15
N PRO A 311 -0.72 -41.72 12.08
CA PRO A 311 0.45 -42.01 12.89
C PRO A 311 0.16 -41.76 14.38
N ASP A 312 0.86 -42.47 15.27
CA ASP A 312 0.78 -42.24 16.72
C ASP A 312 1.51 -40.94 17.09
N SER A 313 0.84 -39.82 16.85
CA SER A 313 1.37 -38.48 17.11
C SER A 313 0.24 -37.55 17.56
N ARG A 314 0.58 -36.57 18.39
CA ARG A 314 -0.33 -35.49 18.81
C ARG A 314 -0.41 -34.34 17.79
N ASN A 315 0.45 -34.37 16.78
CA ASN A 315 0.53 -33.37 15.72
C ASN A 315 -0.63 -33.48 14.72
N ILE A 316 -0.73 -32.51 13.82
CA ILE A 316 -1.76 -32.49 12.77
C ILE A 316 -1.27 -33.35 11.62
N PHE A 317 -1.84 -34.54 11.44
CA PHE A 317 -1.56 -35.36 10.28
C PHE A 317 -2.43 -34.91 9.11
N CYS A 318 -1.82 -34.45 8.04
CA CYS A 318 -2.50 -33.90 6.88
C CYS A 318 -1.85 -34.44 5.61
N TYR A 319 -2.63 -35.02 4.70
CA TYR A 319 -2.13 -35.49 3.42
C TYR A 319 -3.15 -35.31 2.30
N ILE A 320 -2.68 -35.43 1.06
CA ILE A 320 -3.53 -35.31 -0.12
C ILE A 320 -3.81 -36.70 -0.68
N TYR A 321 -5.08 -36.98 -0.90
CA TYR A 321 -5.59 -38.23 -1.45
C TYR A 321 -6.01 -38.03 -2.90
N ASN A 322 -5.56 -38.94 -3.76
CA ASN A 322 -5.92 -39.06 -5.18
C ASN A 322 -6.10 -40.53 -5.56
N GLY A 323 -7.09 -41.19 -4.97
CA GLY A 323 -7.39 -42.59 -5.28
C GLY A 323 -8.38 -42.74 -6.43
N ALA A 324 -8.42 -43.94 -7.02
CA ALA A 324 -9.40 -44.30 -8.04
C ALA A 324 -10.84 -44.24 -7.50
N GLU A 325 -11.04 -44.57 -6.22
CA GLU A 325 -12.30 -44.40 -5.54
C GLU A 325 -12.31 -43.08 -4.74
N PRO A 326 -13.45 -42.37 -4.67
CA PRO A 326 -13.59 -41.20 -3.80
C PRO A 326 -13.24 -41.53 -2.34
N PHE A 327 -12.67 -40.58 -1.60
CA PHE A 327 -12.41 -40.79 -0.18
C PHE A 327 -13.71 -40.97 0.61
N LEU A 328 -14.80 -40.35 0.14
CA LEU A 328 -16.12 -40.43 0.77
C LEU A 328 -17.04 -41.40 0.01
N PRO A 329 -17.75 -42.31 0.71
CA PRO A 329 -17.71 -42.53 2.17
C PRO A 329 -16.46 -43.30 2.61
N SER A 330 -15.74 -42.79 3.61
CA SER A 330 -14.47 -43.40 4.04
C SER A 330 -14.64 -44.70 4.83
N ARG A 331 -15.81 -44.88 5.47
CA ARG A 331 -16.06 -45.86 6.53
C ARG A 331 -14.87 -45.95 7.49
N SER A 332 -14.38 -47.15 7.80
CA SER A 332 -13.25 -47.46 8.70
C SER A 332 -11.95 -47.79 7.98
N ALA A 333 -11.78 -47.35 6.72
CA ALA A 333 -10.62 -47.73 5.90
C ALA A 333 -9.28 -47.17 6.42
N ASP A 334 -9.31 -46.13 7.25
CA ASP A 334 -8.15 -45.51 7.91
C ASP A 334 -7.92 -46.03 9.35
N GLY A 335 -8.66 -47.07 9.77
CA GLY A 335 -8.52 -47.72 11.06
C GLY A 335 -9.48 -47.23 12.15
N PHE A 336 -10.28 -46.20 11.91
CA PHE A 336 -11.21 -45.65 12.89
C PHE A 336 -12.67 -45.65 12.41
N GLN A 337 -13.61 -45.87 13.33
CA GLN A 337 -15.03 -45.69 13.03
C GLN A 337 -15.43 -44.22 13.23
N TRP A 338 -15.69 -43.54 12.13
CA TRP A 338 -15.99 -42.11 12.11
C TRP A 338 -17.50 -41.84 12.12
N LYS A 339 -17.94 -40.97 13.02
CA LYS A 339 -19.29 -40.39 12.98
C LYS A 339 -19.26 -39.16 12.09
N SER A 340 -20.04 -39.17 11.00
CA SER A 340 -20.17 -38.02 10.11
C SER A 340 -20.92 -36.89 10.79
N SER A 341 -20.45 -35.65 10.57
CA SER A 341 -21.18 -34.43 10.83
C SER A 341 -21.81 -33.90 9.53
N PHE A 342 -22.62 -32.85 9.65
CA PHE A 342 -23.11 -32.09 8.50
C PHE A 342 -21.94 -31.43 7.73
N SER A 343 -22.12 -31.26 6.42
CA SER A 343 -21.23 -30.43 5.60
C SER A 343 -21.23 -29.00 6.14
N ALA A 344 -20.06 -28.38 6.23
CA ALA A 344 -19.93 -27.02 6.72
C ALA A 344 -19.52 -26.11 5.56
N PRO A 345 -20.19 -24.96 5.35
CA PRO A 345 -19.75 -23.98 4.36
C PRO A 345 -18.35 -23.45 4.72
N SER A 346 -17.56 -23.13 3.71
CA SER A 346 -16.33 -22.34 3.85
C SER A 346 -16.57 -20.93 3.30
N GLN A 347 -15.66 -20.00 3.58
CA GLN A 347 -15.69 -18.65 3.02
C GLN A 347 -15.06 -18.58 1.61
N GLY A 348 -14.65 -19.70 1.02
CA GLY A 348 -13.96 -19.79 -0.27
C GLY A 348 -14.51 -20.88 -1.19
N LYS A 349 -13.66 -21.39 -2.09
CA LYS A 349 -14.02 -22.48 -3.02
C LYS A 349 -13.94 -23.86 -2.37
N MET A 350 -13.32 -23.95 -1.19
CA MET A 350 -13.12 -25.19 -0.46
C MET A 350 -14.44 -25.72 0.11
N GLN A 351 -14.82 -26.91 -0.29
CA GLN A 351 -15.84 -27.71 0.37
C GLN A 351 -15.20 -28.54 1.48
N LYS A 352 -15.92 -28.77 2.59
CA LYS A 352 -15.41 -29.58 3.71
C LYS A 352 -16.47 -30.38 4.44
N ARG A 353 -16.08 -31.58 4.88
CA ARG A 353 -16.90 -32.44 5.74
C ARG A 353 -16.11 -32.88 6.98
N TYR A 354 -16.76 -32.78 8.13
CA TYR A 354 -16.18 -33.15 9.42
C TYR A 354 -16.64 -34.53 9.87
N PHE A 355 -15.73 -35.21 10.55
CA PHE A 355 -15.92 -36.53 11.11
C PHE A 355 -15.31 -36.55 12.51
N TYR A 356 -15.95 -37.27 13.43
CA TYR A 356 -15.50 -37.36 14.81
C TYR A 356 -15.36 -38.80 15.24
N HIS A 357 -14.31 -39.08 16.00
CA HIS A 357 -14.08 -40.34 16.66
C HIS A 357 -13.78 -40.07 18.14
N LYS A 358 -14.33 -40.91 19.03
CA LYS A 358 -14.14 -40.80 20.47
C LYS A 358 -13.82 -42.18 21.02
N THR A 359 -12.63 -42.32 21.59
CA THR A 359 -12.26 -43.40 22.50
C THR A 359 -12.39 -42.89 23.94
N GLU A 360 -12.11 -43.77 24.92
CA GLU A 360 -12.06 -43.38 26.34
C GLU A 360 -10.95 -42.36 26.61
N GLU A 361 -9.81 -42.51 25.93
CA GLU A 361 -8.61 -41.71 26.16
C GLU A 361 -8.46 -40.53 25.20
N GLN A 362 -9.02 -40.62 23.98
CA GLN A 362 -8.76 -39.66 22.92
C GLN A 362 -10.03 -39.27 22.16
N ARG A 363 -10.09 -38.00 21.78
CA ARG A 363 -11.12 -37.47 20.89
C ARG A 363 -10.42 -36.94 19.65
N MET A 364 -10.81 -37.41 18.49
CA MET A 364 -10.22 -37.02 17.22
C MET A 364 -11.26 -36.45 16.29
N ARG A 365 -10.81 -35.53 15.44
CA ARG A 365 -11.57 -34.95 14.35
C ARG A 365 -10.83 -35.18 13.05
N ARG A 366 -11.52 -35.71 12.05
CA ARG A 366 -11.05 -35.75 10.68
C ARG A 366 -11.83 -34.74 9.84
N ARG A 367 -11.13 -34.02 8.99
CA ARG A 367 -11.67 -33.06 8.04
C ARG A 367 -11.26 -33.48 6.64
N VAL A 368 -12.24 -33.71 5.77
CA VAL A 368 -12.04 -34.02 4.35
C VAL A 368 -12.40 -32.78 3.56
N MET A 369 -11.48 -32.29 2.73
CA MET A 369 -11.59 -31.00 2.04
C MET A 369 -11.29 -31.16 0.55
N TRP A 370 -12.01 -30.46 -0.31
CA TRP A 370 -11.83 -30.47 -1.76
C TRP A 370 -12.33 -29.17 -2.38
N ILE A 371 -11.94 -28.87 -3.61
CA ILE A 371 -12.57 -27.80 -4.41
C ILE A 371 -13.39 -28.42 -5.53
N ASP A 372 -14.51 -27.81 -5.92
CA ASP A 372 -15.45 -28.39 -6.89
C ASP A 372 -14.82 -28.61 -8.28
N LYS A 373 -13.78 -27.84 -8.62
CA LYS A 373 -13.02 -28.00 -9.87
C LYS A 373 -12.10 -29.24 -9.88
N LEU A 374 -11.71 -29.74 -8.70
CA LEU A 374 -10.77 -30.85 -8.53
C LEU A 374 -11.32 -31.90 -7.54
N PRO A 375 -12.49 -32.51 -7.80
CA PRO A 375 -13.15 -33.38 -6.82
C PRO A 375 -12.38 -34.67 -6.52
N HIS A 376 -11.45 -35.06 -7.39
CA HIS A 376 -10.58 -36.23 -7.24
C HIS A 376 -9.39 -35.98 -6.29
N LEU A 377 -9.04 -34.72 -6.04
CA LEU A 377 -8.00 -34.33 -5.10
C LEU A 377 -8.61 -33.86 -3.80
N GLN A 378 -8.28 -34.55 -2.71
CA GLN A 378 -8.90 -34.33 -1.41
C GLN A 378 -7.84 -34.22 -0.34
N ILE A 379 -7.84 -33.14 0.45
CA ILE A 379 -6.99 -33.03 1.63
C ILE A 379 -7.68 -33.69 2.80
N ILE A 380 -6.97 -34.63 3.43
CA ILE A 380 -7.43 -35.36 4.60
C ILE A 380 -6.61 -34.88 5.80
N GLU A 381 -7.26 -34.20 6.72
CA GLU A 381 -6.64 -33.65 7.93
C GLU A 381 -7.19 -34.33 9.17
N TYR A 382 -6.32 -34.87 10.01
CA TYR A 382 -6.64 -35.45 11.31
C TYR A 382 -6.08 -34.54 12.42
N ARG A 383 -6.92 -34.25 13.42
CA ARG A 383 -6.53 -33.50 14.62
C ARG A 383 -7.05 -34.18 15.86
N HIS A 384 -6.24 -34.17 16.91
CA HIS A 384 -6.74 -34.40 18.27
C HIS A 384 -7.59 -33.20 18.69
N LEU A 385 -8.75 -33.46 19.29
CA LEU A 385 -9.65 -32.40 19.75
C LEU A 385 -9.04 -31.58 20.89
N ILE A 386 -8.07 -32.11 21.63
CA ILE A 386 -7.29 -31.35 22.62
C ILE A 386 -6.55 -30.17 21.95
N TYR A 387 -6.24 -30.29 20.65
CA TYR A 387 -5.67 -29.21 19.86
C TYR A 387 -6.76 -28.22 19.41
N HIS A 388 -7.04 -27.24 20.28
CA HIS A 388 -7.92 -26.12 20.00
C HIS A 388 -7.09 -24.87 19.65
N GLY A 389 -6.56 -24.81 18.43
CA GLY A 389 -5.70 -23.69 18.06
C GLY A 389 -5.51 -23.50 16.56
N GLU A 390 -4.79 -22.43 16.25
CA GLU A 390 -4.25 -22.10 14.93
C GLU A 390 -3.30 -23.21 14.44
N VAL A 391 -3.11 -23.28 13.13
CA VAL A 391 -2.21 -24.29 12.54
C VAL A 391 -0.79 -23.81 12.68
N GLN A 392 0.02 -24.52 13.45
CA GLN A 392 1.45 -24.26 13.52
C GLN A 392 2.15 -25.16 12.50
N THR A 393 3.00 -24.57 11.67
CA THR A 393 3.60 -25.25 10.52
C THR A 393 4.53 -26.39 10.93
N ASP A 394 5.22 -26.25 12.06
CA ASP A 394 6.05 -27.27 12.70
C ASP A 394 5.26 -28.45 13.28
N HIS A 395 3.96 -28.29 13.51
CA HIS A 395 3.06 -29.35 13.93
C HIS A 395 2.37 -30.07 12.75
N LEU A 396 2.66 -29.71 11.50
CA LEU A 396 2.13 -30.40 10.33
C LEU A 396 2.97 -31.64 10.00
N ILE A 397 2.31 -32.80 9.94
CA ILE A 397 2.91 -34.06 9.48
C ILE A 397 2.26 -34.44 8.15
N GLY A 398 3.09 -34.65 7.13
CA GLY A 398 2.70 -35.15 5.81
C GLY A 398 3.05 -36.62 5.62
N THR A 399 2.94 -37.09 4.38
CA THR A 399 3.51 -38.37 3.96
C THR A 399 4.99 -38.21 3.65
N GLU A 400 5.72 -39.31 3.43
CA GLU A 400 7.10 -39.25 2.96
C GLU A 400 7.25 -38.46 1.65
N ALA A 401 6.22 -38.50 0.80
CA ALA A 401 6.19 -37.76 -0.46
C ALA A 401 5.74 -36.30 -0.30
N LEU A 402 5.17 -35.90 0.85
CA LEU A 402 4.57 -34.60 1.07
C LEU A 402 5.27 -33.84 2.20
N ASN A 403 6.29 -33.07 1.86
CA ASN A 403 6.88 -32.10 2.78
C ASN A 403 6.07 -30.80 2.80
N TRP A 404 5.31 -30.57 3.87
CA TRP A 404 4.46 -29.37 4.02
C TRP A 404 5.25 -28.07 3.90
N VAL A 405 6.47 -28.00 4.42
CA VAL A 405 7.30 -26.79 4.34
C VAL A 405 7.59 -26.44 2.87
N ASP A 406 7.98 -27.43 2.07
CA ASP A 406 8.33 -27.22 0.67
C ASP A 406 7.08 -26.88 -0.18
N VAL A 407 5.95 -27.53 0.08
CA VAL A 407 4.70 -27.30 -0.65
C VAL A 407 4.09 -25.94 -0.31
N ILE A 408 4.05 -25.57 0.97
CA ILE A 408 3.57 -24.25 1.39
C ILE A 408 4.45 -23.15 0.80
N SER A 409 5.78 -23.31 0.86
CA SER A 409 6.73 -22.38 0.25
C SER A 409 6.47 -22.16 -1.24
N GLN A 410 6.17 -23.23 -1.99
CA GLN A 410 5.88 -23.12 -3.42
C GLN A 410 4.61 -22.33 -3.70
N VAL A 411 3.59 -22.49 -2.86
CA VAL A 411 2.33 -21.74 -2.98
C VAL A 411 2.52 -20.28 -2.58
N THR A 412 3.16 -20.00 -1.45
CA THR A 412 3.32 -18.62 -0.94
C THR A 412 4.22 -17.76 -1.82
N ASN A 413 5.08 -18.38 -2.64
CA ASN A 413 5.88 -17.68 -3.64
C ASN A 413 5.11 -17.26 -4.89
N ARG A 414 3.90 -17.77 -5.12
CA ARG A 414 3.13 -17.39 -6.31
C ARG A 414 2.61 -15.96 -6.15
N ASP A 415 2.70 -15.19 -7.24
CA ASP A 415 2.31 -13.78 -7.23
C ASP A 415 0.81 -13.57 -6.97
N ASP A 416 -0.04 -14.54 -7.35
CA ASP A 416 -1.48 -14.52 -7.05
C ASP A 416 -1.75 -14.64 -5.54
N HIS A 417 -1.01 -15.50 -4.85
CA HIS A 417 -1.12 -15.64 -3.40
C HIS A 417 -0.65 -14.38 -2.65
N LYS A 418 0.45 -13.75 -3.10
CA LYS A 418 0.95 -12.49 -2.54
C LYS A 418 -0.06 -11.36 -2.69
N LEU A 419 -0.66 -11.24 -3.88
CA LEU A 419 -1.69 -10.23 -4.15
C LEU A 419 -2.91 -10.43 -3.25
N TYR A 420 -3.44 -11.65 -3.17
CA TYR A 420 -4.62 -11.95 -2.36
C TYR A 420 -4.39 -11.64 -0.87
N ASN A 421 -3.26 -12.08 -0.30
CA ASN A 421 -2.94 -11.78 1.11
C ASN A 421 -2.82 -10.27 1.36
N THR A 422 -2.24 -9.53 0.41
CA THR A 422 -2.09 -8.08 0.60
C THR A 422 -3.41 -7.34 0.44
N MET A 423 -4.33 -7.84 -0.40
CA MET A 423 -5.67 -7.27 -0.55
C MET A 423 -6.58 -7.54 0.66
N GLU A 424 -6.36 -8.60 1.45
CA GLU A 424 -7.09 -8.77 2.72
C GLU A 424 -6.59 -7.85 3.85
N GLU A 425 -5.35 -7.36 3.75
CA GLU A 425 -4.77 -6.44 4.75
C GLU A 425 -5.14 -4.97 4.52
N ILE A 426 -5.64 -4.61 3.32
CA ILE A 426 -6.08 -3.27 2.91
C ILE A 426 -7.61 -3.18 2.99
#